data_AF-A0A7W7W920-F1
#
_entry.id   AF-A0A7W7W920-F1
#
_cell.length_a   1.000
_cell.length_b   1.000
_cell.length_c   1.000
_cell.angle_alpha   90.00
_cell.angle_beta   90.00
_cell.angle_gamma   90.00
#
_symmetry.space_group_name_H-M   'P 1'
#
loop_
_entity.id
_entity.type
_entity.pdbx_description
1 polymer ?
#
loop_
_entity_poly.entity_id
_entity_poly.type
_entity_poly.pdbx_seq_one_letter_code
_entity_poly.pdbx_strand_id
1 'polypeptide(L)'
;MRGLHRAAWPIAALLVGYPLWWALGFGGLSVIVLAVPMGLILLRRRPIRAPRGFGLWLLLLAGYLVSALMLDEMPPDTYGEFSAGRVIGYVMRLLLYISLMIMVLYLGNLTERELPQLTLVRMLGTLFVTTVVGGLVGVIAPHADFTSPVERVLPGWVSGNSFVHNLIHPTTAQVQKVLGHASPRPEAPFEWANAWGSNISVLLIWFVVGWWVYGGPRRRLAVAPLIALAAVPIVYSLNRGLWIGLGVAVAYLFLRLGTRARVVVCSATACGALVFFLSPLQAMVAQRLDNPHSNDIRAFTVSATVAAAGTSPVIGYGNTRNATGNHRTVTTGKTDWCDTCGHPPLGSDGQLWHLLITQGFVGAALYVAFFTGAIRRHWHDRSPIGLAGVLVMILTLLYMFVYDGLVTPLSLYLISFALLWRNGMAGGVT
;
A
#
# COMPACT_ATOMS: atom_id res chain seq x y z
N MET A 1 -19.05 -16.93 -14.16
CA MET A 1 -19.27 -15.46 -14.08
C MET A 1 -20.09 -15.09 -15.31
N ARG A 2 -21.20 -14.33 -15.19
CA ARG A 2 -21.76 -13.66 -16.39
C ARG A 2 -20.62 -12.87 -17.03
N GLY A 3 -20.52 -12.85 -18.36
CA GLY A 3 -19.40 -12.24 -19.07
C GLY A 3 -19.08 -10.85 -18.52
N LEU A 4 -17.80 -10.60 -18.20
CA LEU A 4 -17.36 -9.32 -17.68
C LEU A 4 -17.69 -8.24 -18.73
N HIS A 5 -18.36 -7.16 -18.31
CA HIS A 5 -18.67 -6.07 -19.23
C HIS A 5 -17.37 -5.51 -19.81
N ARG A 6 -17.36 -5.12 -21.09
CA ARG A 6 -16.17 -4.58 -21.76
C ARG A 6 -15.58 -3.41 -20.96
N ALA A 7 -16.39 -2.55 -20.39
CA ALA A 7 -15.89 -1.42 -19.60
C ALA A 7 -15.10 -1.84 -18.33
N ALA A 8 -15.26 -3.06 -17.82
CA ALA A 8 -14.62 -3.51 -16.57
C ALA A 8 -13.30 -4.27 -16.76
N TRP A 9 -12.87 -4.53 -18.01
CA TRP A 9 -11.63 -5.26 -18.27
C TRP A 9 -10.38 -4.62 -17.64
N PRO A 10 -10.20 -3.27 -17.58
CA PRO A 10 -8.96 -2.70 -17.04
C PRO A 10 -8.77 -3.01 -15.55
N ILE A 11 -9.84 -2.92 -14.75
CA ILE A 11 -9.75 -3.22 -13.31
C ILE A 11 -9.63 -4.73 -13.06
N ALA A 12 -10.23 -5.56 -13.90
CA ALA A 12 -10.03 -7.01 -13.83
C ALA A 12 -8.58 -7.39 -14.17
N ALA A 13 -7.99 -6.77 -15.20
CA ALA A 13 -6.59 -6.94 -15.55
C ALA A 13 -5.67 -6.50 -14.39
N LEU A 14 -6.00 -5.41 -13.70
CA LEU A 14 -5.24 -4.94 -12.55
C LEU A 14 -5.31 -5.92 -11.37
N LEU A 15 -6.52 -6.37 -10.98
CA LEU A 15 -6.71 -7.12 -9.74
C LEU A 15 -6.58 -8.63 -9.92
N VAL A 16 -7.23 -9.20 -10.94
CA VAL A 16 -7.22 -10.64 -11.20
C VAL A 16 -6.00 -11.03 -12.02
N GLY A 17 -5.60 -10.18 -12.97
CA GLY A 17 -4.40 -10.36 -13.79
C GLY A 17 -3.09 -9.97 -13.09
N TYR A 18 -3.13 -9.55 -11.82
CA TYR A 18 -1.95 -9.09 -11.07
C TYR A 18 -0.75 -10.06 -11.08
N PRO A 19 -0.91 -11.40 -10.97
CA PRO A 19 0.21 -12.33 -11.07
C PRO A 19 1.01 -12.18 -12.39
N LEU A 20 0.31 -11.89 -13.49
CA LEU A 20 0.94 -11.69 -14.79
C LEU A 20 1.71 -10.37 -14.81
N TRP A 21 1.15 -9.29 -14.26
CA TRP A 21 1.86 -8.02 -14.15
C TRP A 21 3.14 -8.14 -13.32
N TRP A 22 3.06 -8.85 -12.19
CA TRP A 22 4.23 -9.16 -11.37
C TRP A 22 5.26 -9.95 -12.17
N ALA A 23 4.88 -11.04 -12.83
CA ALA A 23 5.80 -11.83 -13.64
C ALA A 23 6.40 -11.07 -14.84
N LEU A 24 5.68 -10.08 -15.36
CA LEU A 24 6.19 -9.19 -16.42
C LEU A 24 7.22 -8.17 -15.91
N GLY A 25 7.36 -7.96 -14.59
CA GLY A 25 8.18 -6.88 -14.01
C GLY A 25 7.45 -5.54 -13.94
N PHE A 26 6.11 -5.56 -14.02
CA PHE A 26 5.25 -4.38 -14.00
C PHE A 26 4.32 -4.35 -12.78
N GLY A 27 4.53 -5.18 -11.75
CA GLY A 27 3.59 -5.34 -10.62
C GLY A 27 3.05 -4.00 -10.09
N GLY A 28 3.92 -3.18 -9.49
CA GLY A 28 3.52 -1.86 -9.00
C GLY A 28 3.14 -0.87 -10.11
N LEU A 29 3.83 -0.89 -11.24
CA LEU A 29 3.62 0.09 -12.32
C LEU A 29 2.41 -0.22 -13.22
N SER A 30 1.77 -1.38 -13.04
CA SER A 30 0.62 -1.85 -13.81
C SER A 30 -0.55 -0.85 -13.77
N VAL A 31 -0.71 -0.12 -12.66
CA VAL A 31 -1.72 0.93 -12.55
C VAL A 31 -1.49 2.10 -13.50
N ILE A 32 -0.23 2.44 -13.82
CA ILE A 32 0.09 3.50 -14.80
C ILE A 32 -0.33 3.06 -16.19
N VAL A 33 0.02 1.82 -16.56
CA VAL A 33 -0.33 1.25 -17.87
C VAL A 33 -1.86 1.16 -18.02
N LEU A 34 -2.55 0.67 -16.99
CA LEU A 34 -4.00 0.49 -17.01
C LEU A 34 -4.79 1.78 -16.80
N ALA A 35 -4.18 2.86 -16.28
CA ALA A 35 -4.82 4.17 -16.23
C ALA A 35 -5.11 4.73 -17.62
N VAL A 36 -4.32 4.39 -18.64
CA VAL A 36 -4.55 4.83 -20.03
C VAL A 36 -5.92 4.34 -20.56
N PRO A 37 -6.22 3.04 -20.62
CA PRO A 37 -7.53 2.56 -21.07
C PRO A 37 -8.67 2.99 -20.12
N MET A 38 -8.43 3.08 -18.80
CA MET A 38 -9.41 3.64 -17.86
C MET A 38 -9.77 5.09 -18.22
N GLY A 39 -8.77 5.91 -18.55
CA GLY A 39 -8.92 7.29 -19.00
C GLY A 39 -9.66 7.38 -20.33
N LEU A 40 -9.33 6.55 -21.33
CA LEU A 40 -10.03 6.51 -22.61
C LEU A 40 -11.52 6.14 -22.46
N ILE A 41 -11.84 5.19 -21.58
CA ILE A 41 -13.23 4.85 -21.25
C ILE A 41 -13.93 6.03 -20.56
N LEU A 42 -13.22 6.73 -19.67
CA LEU A 42 -13.75 7.88 -18.93
C LEU A 42 -14.02 9.08 -19.84
N LEU A 43 -13.15 9.38 -20.80
CA LEU A 43 -13.29 10.50 -21.75
C LEU A 43 -14.57 10.41 -22.58
N ARG A 44 -15.05 9.19 -22.85
CA ARG A 44 -16.31 8.92 -23.57
C ARG A 44 -17.56 9.08 -22.69
N ARG A 45 -17.40 9.42 -21.41
CA ARG A 45 -18.50 9.61 -20.46
C ARG A 45 -18.64 11.07 -20.10
N ARG A 46 -19.82 11.64 -20.32
CA ARG A 46 -20.16 13.01 -19.92
C ARG A 46 -21.54 13.01 -19.24
N PRO A 47 -21.73 13.77 -18.14
CA PRO A 47 -20.70 14.46 -17.36
C PRO A 47 -19.86 13.48 -16.50
N ILE A 48 -18.57 13.79 -16.31
CA ILE A 48 -17.71 13.06 -15.36
C ILE A 48 -18.05 13.55 -13.96
N ARG A 49 -18.47 12.65 -13.08
CA ARG A 49 -18.69 12.94 -11.67
C ARG A 49 -17.38 12.81 -10.90
N ALA A 50 -17.17 13.65 -9.90
CA ALA A 50 -16.06 13.55 -8.97
C ALA A 50 -16.58 13.32 -7.54
N PRO A 51 -15.86 12.56 -6.70
CA PRO A 51 -16.25 12.38 -5.31
C PRO A 51 -16.11 13.67 -4.52
N ARG A 52 -16.93 13.85 -3.49
CA ARG A 52 -16.73 14.95 -2.53
C ARG A 52 -15.35 14.83 -1.89
N GLY A 53 -14.62 15.95 -1.80
CA GLY A 53 -13.25 16.00 -1.31
C GLY A 53 -12.17 15.77 -2.37
N PHE A 54 -12.54 15.45 -3.62
CA PHE A 54 -11.57 15.28 -4.73
C PHE A 54 -10.66 16.50 -4.93
N GLY A 55 -11.17 17.70 -4.68
CA GLY A 55 -10.39 18.94 -4.74
C GLY A 55 -9.15 18.96 -3.83
N LEU A 56 -9.19 18.28 -2.67
CA LEU A 56 -8.02 18.18 -1.79
C LEU A 56 -6.87 17.41 -2.45
N TRP A 57 -7.21 16.36 -3.21
CA TRP A 57 -6.21 15.60 -3.95
C TRP A 57 -5.70 16.35 -5.17
N LEU A 58 -6.56 17.14 -5.83
CA LEU A 58 -6.12 18.03 -6.92
C LEU A 58 -5.16 19.11 -6.41
N LEU A 59 -5.41 19.68 -5.24
CA LEU A 59 -4.48 20.60 -4.58
C LEU A 59 -3.17 19.92 -4.22
N LEU A 60 -3.21 18.68 -3.72
CA LEU A 60 -2.01 17.89 -3.47
C LEU A 60 -1.21 17.66 -4.75
N LEU A 61 -1.87 17.31 -5.86
CA LEU A 61 -1.25 17.16 -7.17
C LEU A 61 -0.67 18.47 -7.72
N ALA A 62 -1.37 19.60 -7.52
CA ALA A 62 -0.86 20.90 -7.90
C ALA A 62 0.41 21.26 -7.10
N GLY A 63 0.41 21.01 -5.78
CA GLY A 63 1.60 21.13 -4.94
C GLY A 63 2.74 20.23 -5.42
N TYR A 64 2.42 19.00 -5.81
CA TYR A 64 3.38 18.05 -6.40
C TYR A 64 4.03 18.61 -7.67
N LEU A 65 3.25 19.21 -8.56
CA LEU A 65 3.79 19.83 -9.78
C LEU A 65 4.72 21.01 -9.46
N VAL A 66 4.36 21.84 -8.48
CA VAL A 66 5.19 22.98 -8.05
C VAL A 66 6.48 22.51 -7.37
N SER A 67 6.45 21.40 -6.62
CA SER A 67 7.64 20.86 -5.94
C SER A 67 8.71 20.33 -6.89
N ALA A 68 8.41 20.21 -8.19
CA ALA A 68 9.43 20.00 -9.25
C ALA A 68 10.53 21.07 -9.24
N LEU A 69 10.19 22.31 -8.88
CA LEU A 69 11.14 23.43 -8.81
C LEU A 69 12.20 23.23 -7.71
N MET A 70 11.94 22.34 -6.75
CA MET A 70 12.80 22.08 -5.59
C MET A 70 13.65 20.81 -5.77
N LEU A 71 13.69 20.22 -6.98
CA LEU A 71 14.42 18.98 -7.21
C LEU A 71 15.94 19.16 -7.14
N ASP A 72 16.48 20.32 -7.51
CA ASP A 72 17.92 20.61 -7.41
C ASP A 72 18.33 20.98 -5.97
N GLU A 73 17.40 21.57 -5.23
CA GLU A 73 17.63 22.06 -3.87
C GLU A 73 17.96 20.95 -2.87
N MET A 74 18.85 21.27 -1.92
CA MET A 74 19.33 20.38 -0.88
C MET A 74 19.05 20.97 0.51
N PRO A 75 18.25 20.31 1.37
CA PRO A 75 18.11 20.73 2.77
C PRO A 75 19.44 20.63 3.53
N PRO A 76 19.61 21.38 4.63
CA PRO A 76 20.76 21.21 5.53
C PRO A 76 20.94 19.75 5.96
N ASP A 77 22.18 19.35 6.22
CA ASP A 77 22.55 18.00 6.65
C ASP A 77 22.11 16.89 5.69
N THR A 78 22.09 17.19 4.39
CA THR A 78 21.85 16.20 3.33
C THR A 78 22.92 16.26 2.24
N TYR A 79 23.10 15.14 1.53
CA TYR A 79 24.09 15.01 0.47
C TYR A 79 23.53 14.33 -0.78
N GLY A 80 24.27 14.47 -1.88
CA GLY A 80 23.96 13.89 -3.19
C GLY A 80 23.66 14.96 -4.23
N GLU A 81 23.82 14.60 -5.50
CA GLU A 81 23.73 15.52 -6.63
C GLU A 81 22.36 15.43 -7.33
N PHE A 82 22.00 16.50 -8.04
CA PHE A 82 20.88 16.45 -8.97
C PHE A 82 21.22 15.50 -10.11
N SER A 83 20.40 14.45 -10.26
CA SER A 83 20.66 13.35 -11.19
C SER A 83 19.41 12.96 -11.94
N ALA A 84 19.59 12.30 -13.08
CA ALA A 84 18.48 11.71 -13.84
C ALA A 84 17.63 10.76 -12.99
N GLY A 85 18.25 10.00 -12.07
CA GLY A 85 17.54 9.14 -11.13
C GLY A 85 16.59 9.92 -10.19
N ARG A 86 16.99 11.11 -9.74
CA ARG A 86 16.14 12.00 -8.94
C ARG A 86 14.92 12.47 -9.73
N VAL A 87 15.09 12.81 -11.00
CA VAL A 87 14.00 13.21 -11.89
C VAL A 87 13.07 12.03 -12.20
N ILE A 88 13.62 10.86 -12.53
CA ILE A 88 12.85 9.65 -12.83
C ILE A 88 11.99 9.24 -11.62
N GLY A 89 12.57 9.25 -10.41
CA GLY A 89 11.82 8.94 -9.19
C GLY A 89 10.70 9.93 -8.88
N TYR A 90 10.86 11.20 -9.23
CA TYR A 90 9.80 12.21 -9.13
C TYR A 90 8.69 11.97 -10.16
N VAL A 91 9.06 11.84 -11.45
CA VAL A 91 8.10 11.67 -12.55
C VAL A 91 7.28 10.39 -12.36
N MET A 92 7.91 9.29 -11.96
CA MET A 92 7.22 8.03 -11.71
C MET A 92 6.15 8.17 -10.61
N ARG A 93 6.48 8.79 -9.48
CA ARG A 93 5.53 9.01 -8.38
C ARG A 93 4.41 9.96 -8.78
N LEU A 94 4.71 11.02 -9.52
CA LEU A 94 3.69 11.90 -10.10
C LEU A 94 2.73 11.11 -11.01
N LEU A 95 3.26 10.29 -11.92
CA LEU A 95 2.45 9.44 -12.80
C LEU A 95 1.59 8.46 -12.00
N LEU A 96 2.10 7.89 -10.91
CA LEU A 96 1.30 7.06 -10.01
C LEU A 96 0.14 7.85 -9.40
N TYR A 97 0.39 9.02 -8.81
CA TYR A 97 -0.68 9.83 -8.22
C TYR A 97 -1.76 10.23 -9.24
N ILE A 98 -1.37 10.60 -10.47
CA ILE A 98 -2.30 10.92 -11.55
C ILE A 98 -3.10 9.67 -11.95
N SER A 99 -2.42 8.54 -12.17
CA SER A 99 -3.03 7.26 -12.57
C SER A 99 -4.07 6.78 -11.56
N LEU A 100 -3.77 6.94 -10.29
CA LEU A 100 -4.68 6.63 -9.19
C LEU A 100 -5.94 7.49 -9.21
N MET A 101 -5.85 8.78 -9.54
CA MET A 101 -7.03 9.64 -9.68
C MET A 101 -7.86 9.29 -10.91
N ILE A 102 -7.21 8.95 -12.03
CA ILE A 102 -7.90 8.41 -13.20
C ILE A 102 -8.66 7.14 -12.82
N MET A 103 -8.04 6.23 -12.08
CA MET A 103 -8.66 5.00 -11.61
C MET A 103 -9.87 5.26 -10.70
N VAL A 104 -9.76 6.18 -9.72
CA VAL A 104 -10.88 6.55 -8.84
C VAL A 104 -12.06 7.10 -9.64
N LEU A 105 -11.81 8.05 -10.55
CA LEU A 105 -12.85 8.62 -11.40
C LEU A 105 -13.47 7.56 -12.32
N TYR A 106 -12.66 6.74 -12.96
CA TYR A 106 -13.11 5.62 -13.77
C TYR A 106 -14.02 4.68 -12.97
N LEU A 107 -13.58 4.21 -11.79
CA LEU A 107 -14.36 3.30 -10.96
C LEU A 107 -15.66 3.93 -10.49
N GLY A 108 -15.67 5.20 -10.09
CA GLY A 108 -16.90 5.85 -9.64
C GLY A 108 -17.90 6.18 -10.75
N ASN A 109 -17.45 6.33 -11.99
CA ASN A 109 -18.31 6.65 -13.14
C ASN A 109 -18.80 5.42 -13.93
N LEU A 110 -18.37 4.20 -13.58
CA LEU A 110 -19.00 2.98 -14.08
C LEU A 110 -20.37 2.75 -13.43
N THR A 111 -21.36 2.29 -14.18
CA THR A 111 -22.68 1.95 -13.62
C THR A 111 -22.66 0.59 -12.92
N GLU A 112 -23.70 0.30 -12.13
CA GLU A 112 -23.86 -1.02 -11.48
C GLU A 112 -24.01 -2.17 -12.48
N ARG A 113 -24.54 -1.88 -13.69
CA ARG A 113 -24.63 -2.87 -14.78
C ARG A 113 -23.25 -3.21 -15.37
N GLU A 114 -22.36 -2.23 -15.45
CA GLU A 114 -21.04 -2.38 -16.05
C GLU A 114 -20.03 -2.99 -15.09
N LEU A 115 -20.05 -2.52 -13.84
CA LEU A 115 -19.21 -3.04 -12.78
C LEU A 115 -20.03 -3.12 -11.49
N PRO A 116 -20.68 -4.26 -11.23
CA PRO A 116 -21.35 -4.45 -9.96
C PRO A 116 -20.37 -4.31 -8.80
N GLN A 117 -20.75 -3.64 -7.71
CA GLN A 117 -19.83 -3.42 -6.57
C GLN A 117 -19.29 -4.75 -6.02
N LEU A 118 -20.17 -5.74 -5.90
CA LEU A 118 -19.80 -7.06 -5.42
C LEU A 118 -18.82 -7.80 -6.36
N THR A 119 -18.85 -7.48 -7.66
CA THR A 119 -17.85 -8.01 -8.62
C THR A 119 -16.48 -7.43 -8.30
N LEU A 120 -16.37 -6.12 -8.08
CA LEU A 120 -15.12 -5.46 -7.68
C LEU A 120 -14.59 -5.99 -6.34
N VAL A 121 -15.46 -6.12 -5.33
CA VAL A 121 -15.08 -6.70 -4.03
C VAL A 121 -14.59 -8.14 -4.17
N ARG A 122 -15.20 -8.94 -5.06
CA ARG A 122 -14.74 -10.32 -5.31
C ARG A 122 -13.40 -10.37 -6.06
N MET A 123 -13.12 -9.42 -6.94
CA MET A 123 -11.80 -9.29 -7.59
C MET A 123 -10.71 -8.97 -6.56
N LEU A 124 -10.98 -8.09 -5.59
CA LEU A 124 -10.08 -7.88 -4.44
C LEU A 124 -9.88 -9.17 -3.63
N GLY A 125 -10.96 -9.94 -3.42
CA GLY A 125 -10.85 -11.27 -2.80
C GLY A 125 -10.03 -12.27 -3.63
N THR A 126 -10.00 -12.17 -4.95
CA THR A 126 -9.10 -12.98 -5.80
C THR A 126 -7.65 -12.55 -5.62
N LEU A 127 -7.37 -11.24 -5.57
CA LEU A 127 -6.03 -10.73 -5.30
C LEU A 127 -5.54 -11.10 -3.89
N PHE A 128 -6.44 -11.21 -2.90
CA PHE A 128 -6.13 -11.77 -1.59
C PHE A 128 -5.57 -13.20 -1.73
N VAL A 129 -6.24 -14.08 -2.48
CA VAL A 129 -5.77 -15.46 -2.69
C VAL A 129 -4.39 -15.47 -3.35
N THR A 130 -4.19 -14.65 -4.39
CA THR A 130 -2.86 -14.47 -5.02
C THR A 130 -1.81 -14.04 -4.01
N THR A 131 -2.14 -13.09 -3.13
CA THR A 131 -1.23 -12.58 -2.11
C THR A 131 -0.84 -13.65 -1.08
N VAL A 132 -1.81 -14.49 -0.68
CA VAL A 132 -1.56 -15.62 0.22
C VAL A 132 -0.65 -16.65 -0.46
N VAL A 133 -0.92 -17.01 -1.72
CA VAL A 133 -0.08 -17.95 -2.47
C VAL A 133 1.34 -17.40 -2.62
N GLY A 134 1.50 -16.14 -3.04
CA GLY A 134 2.81 -15.49 -3.15
C GLY A 134 3.55 -15.42 -1.81
N GLY A 135 2.83 -15.11 -0.73
CA GLY A 135 3.40 -15.11 0.62
C GLY A 135 3.88 -16.49 1.07
N LEU A 136 3.11 -17.55 0.81
CA LEU A 136 3.51 -18.93 1.10
C LEU A 136 4.72 -19.36 0.28
N VAL A 137 4.77 -18.99 -1.00
CA VAL A 137 5.95 -19.22 -1.85
C VAL A 137 7.16 -18.49 -1.27
N GLY A 138 7.01 -17.25 -0.79
CA GLY A 138 8.08 -16.52 -0.11
C GLY A 138 8.57 -17.16 1.20
N VAL A 139 7.71 -17.93 1.88
CA VAL A 139 8.13 -18.72 3.07
C VAL A 139 8.87 -19.99 2.65
N ILE A 140 8.38 -20.70 1.63
CA ILE A 140 8.89 -22.03 1.24
C ILE A 140 10.14 -21.92 0.35
N ALA A 141 10.18 -20.93 -0.54
CA ALA A 141 11.24 -20.69 -1.51
C ALA A 141 11.67 -19.21 -1.44
N PRO A 142 12.30 -18.77 -0.34
CA PRO A 142 12.62 -17.35 -0.07
C PRO A 142 13.69 -16.75 -1.00
N HIS A 143 14.45 -17.58 -1.70
CA HIS A 143 15.48 -17.17 -2.66
C HIS A 143 15.03 -17.36 -4.12
N ALA A 144 13.74 -17.59 -4.34
CA ALA A 144 13.22 -17.67 -5.70
C ALA A 144 13.05 -16.26 -6.27
N ASP A 145 13.75 -16.02 -7.37
CA ASP A 145 13.67 -14.81 -8.18
C ASP A 145 13.78 -15.18 -9.67
N PHE A 146 13.46 -14.24 -10.55
CA PHE A 146 13.70 -14.41 -11.98
C PHE A 146 13.78 -13.06 -12.71
N THR A 147 14.60 -13.00 -13.76
CA THR A 147 14.69 -11.82 -14.64
C THR A 147 13.42 -11.65 -15.47
N SER A 148 12.69 -10.56 -15.24
CA SER A 148 11.43 -10.28 -15.94
C SER A 148 11.63 -9.83 -17.40
N PRO A 149 10.59 -9.92 -18.25
CA PRO A 149 10.63 -9.36 -19.60
C PRO A 149 10.97 -7.86 -19.63
N VAL A 150 10.45 -7.07 -18.70
CA VAL A 150 10.75 -5.62 -18.62
C VAL A 150 12.23 -5.39 -18.31
N GLU A 151 12.78 -6.15 -17.37
CA GLU A 151 14.19 -6.05 -17.00
C GLU A 151 15.13 -6.36 -18.17
N ARG A 152 14.77 -7.31 -19.03
CA ARG A 152 15.55 -7.64 -20.25
C ARG A 152 15.54 -6.54 -21.31
N VAL A 153 14.48 -5.74 -21.36
CA VAL A 153 14.27 -4.71 -22.38
C VAL A 153 14.80 -3.35 -21.93
N LEU A 154 14.75 -3.05 -20.64
CA LEU A 154 15.18 -1.76 -20.13
C LEU A 154 16.70 -1.56 -20.28
N PRO A 155 17.15 -0.36 -20.68
CA PRO A 155 18.57 -0.04 -20.76
C PRO A 155 19.25 -0.19 -19.38
N GLY A 156 20.49 -0.63 -19.37
CA GLY A 156 21.27 -0.84 -18.13
C GLY A 156 21.37 0.39 -17.21
N TRP A 157 21.34 1.60 -17.77
CA TRP A 157 21.35 2.84 -16.97
C TRP A 157 20.02 3.11 -16.24
N VAL A 158 18.92 2.50 -16.67
CA VAL A 158 17.61 2.54 -16.00
C VAL A 158 17.49 1.37 -15.03
N SER A 159 17.77 0.15 -15.48
CA SER A 159 17.64 -1.08 -14.67
C SER A 159 18.73 -1.20 -13.60
N GLY A 160 19.89 -0.55 -13.76
CA GLY A 160 20.94 -0.49 -12.75
C GLY A 160 20.63 0.42 -11.56
N ASN A 161 19.57 1.22 -11.62
CA ASN A 161 19.10 1.97 -10.46
C ASN A 161 18.39 1.02 -9.48
N SER A 162 18.89 0.93 -8.24
CA SER A 162 18.38 -0.03 -7.24
C SER A 162 16.89 0.10 -6.95
N PHE A 163 16.34 1.32 -6.97
CA PHE A 163 14.90 1.53 -6.80
C PHE A 163 14.10 0.97 -7.97
N VAL A 164 14.57 1.18 -9.20
CA VAL A 164 13.93 0.65 -10.41
C VAL A 164 14.06 -0.88 -10.47
N HIS A 165 15.25 -1.42 -10.17
CA HIS A 165 15.51 -2.85 -10.14
C HIS A 165 14.52 -3.57 -9.21
N ASN A 166 14.32 -3.07 -7.99
CA ASN A 166 13.37 -3.63 -7.02
C ASN A 166 11.90 -3.63 -7.53
N LEU A 167 11.55 -2.76 -8.47
CA LEU A 167 10.20 -2.71 -9.05
C LEU A 167 10.02 -3.68 -10.22
N ILE A 168 11.10 -3.99 -10.94
CA ILE A 168 11.06 -4.74 -12.19
C ILE A 168 11.60 -6.17 -12.07
N HIS A 169 12.26 -6.52 -10.97
CA HIS A 169 12.85 -7.83 -10.72
C HIS A 169 11.98 -8.61 -9.70
N PRO A 170 11.17 -9.58 -10.15
CA PRO A 170 10.31 -10.37 -9.28
C PRO A 170 11.06 -11.26 -8.30
N THR A 171 10.83 -11.01 -7.01
CA THR A 171 11.35 -11.78 -5.88
C THR A 171 10.19 -12.33 -5.03
N THR A 172 10.45 -13.42 -4.32
CA THR A 172 9.44 -14.03 -3.42
C THR A 172 9.55 -13.55 -1.97
N ALA A 173 10.74 -13.19 -1.51
CA ALA A 173 10.99 -12.68 -0.17
C ALA A 173 12.18 -11.72 -0.07
N GLN A 174 12.09 -10.79 0.89
CA GLN A 174 13.17 -9.91 1.31
C GLN A 174 13.94 -10.51 2.48
N VAL A 175 15.21 -10.83 2.27
CA VAL A 175 16.09 -11.31 3.34
C VAL A 175 16.63 -10.12 4.13
N GLN A 176 16.27 -10.04 5.42
CA GLN A 176 16.66 -8.94 6.30
C GLN A 176 17.10 -9.45 7.67
N LYS A 177 17.98 -8.71 8.36
CA LYS A 177 18.49 -9.07 9.70
C LYS A 177 17.62 -8.54 10.84
N VAL A 178 16.30 -8.71 10.75
CA VAL A 178 15.34 -8.12 11.71
C VAL A 178 15.38 -8.81 13.08
N LEU A 179 15.78 -10.08 13.12
CA LEU A 179 15.89 -10.89 14.34
C LEU A 179 17.34 -10.99 14.86
N GLY A 180 18.25 -10.12 14.40
CA GLY A 180 19.69 -10.24 14.66
C GLY A 180 20.42 -11.23 13.74
N HIS A 181 19.68 -12.08 13.01
CA HIS A 181 20.19 -12.96 11.95
C HIS A 181 19.39 -12.77 10.65
N ALA A 182 19.94 -13.24 9.52
CA ALA A 182 19.23 -13.21 8.24
C ALA A 182 17.92 -14.01 8.34
N SER A 183 16.81 -13.38 7.97
CA SER A 183 15.48 -13.98 8.00
C SER A 183 14.68 -13.51 6.78
N PRO A 184 14.02 -14.43 6.04
CA PRO A 184 13.21 -14.07 4.90
C PRO A 184 11.87 -13.45 5.32
N ARG A 185 11.49 -12.36 4.67
CA ARG A 185 10.20 -11.69 4.84
C ARG A 185 9.43 -11.82 3.53
N PRO A 186 8.30 -12.55 3.49
CA PRO A 186 7.55 -12.73 2.26
C PRO A 186 7.09 -11.41 1.65
N GLU A 187 7.21 -11.29 0.33
CA GLU A 187 6.79 -10.08 -0.39
C GLU A 187 6.02 -10.32 -1.68
N ALA A 188 6.16 -11.49 -2.33
CA ALA A 188 5.45 -11.75 -3.57
C ALA A 188 3.92 -11.66 -3.44
N PRO A 189 3.21 -11.13 -4.45
CA PRO A 189 3.72 -10.59 -5.71
C PRO A 189 4.00 -9.07 -5.68
N PHE A 190 4.35 -8.52 -4.52
CA PHE A 190 4.53 -7.08 -4.32
C PHE A 190 6.01 -6.70 -4.22
N GLU A 191 6.24 -5.40 -4.32
CA GLU A 191 7.55 -4.78 -4.47
C GLU A 191 8.39 -4.77 -3.18
N TRP A 192 7.75 -4.86 -2.01
CA TRP A 192 8.43 -4.94 -0.71
C TRP A 192 7.62 -5.75 0.29
N ALA A 193 8.27 -6.38 1.26
CA ALA A 193 7.60 -7.10 2.36
C ALA A 193 6.66 -6.18 3.19
N ASN A 194 6.99 -4.89 3.26
CA ASN A 194 6.11 -3.89 3.89
C ASN A 194 4.85 -3.61 3.05
N ALA A 195 4.99 -3.50 1.73
CA ALA A 195 3.88 -3.35 0.80
C ALA A 195 2.98 -4.58 0.84
N TRP A 196 3.57 -5.79 0.86
CA TRP A 196 2.83 -7.04 1.05
C TRP A 196 2.00 -7.03 2.34
N GLY A 197 2.60 -6.62 3.46
CA GLY A 197 1.91 -6.52 4.75
C GLY A 197 0.76 -5.51 4.74
N SER A 198 0.94 -4.37 4.08
CA SER A 198 -0.15 -3.41 3.90
C SER A 198 -1.26 -3.93 2.99
N ASN A 199 -0.91 -4.62 1.91
CA ASN A 199 -1.87 -5.12 0.94
C ASN A 199 -2.69 -6.27 1.51
N ILE A 200 -2.06 -7.25 2.15
CA ILE A 200 -2.76 -8.40 2.72
C ILE A 200 -3.79 -7.98 3.77
N SER A 201 -3.53 -6.94 4.57
CA SER A 201 -4.49 -6.46 5.58
C SER A 201 -5.74 -5.85 4.95
N VAL A 202 -5.59 -5.02 3.91
CA VAL A 202 -6.72 -4.44 3.17
C VAL A 202 -7.46 -5.52 2.38
N LEU A 203 -6.73 -6.40 1.73
CA LEU A 203 -7.30 -7.49 0.93
C LEU A 203 -8.06 -8.49 1.80
N LEU A 204 -7.59 -8.77 3.02
CA LEU A 204 -8.31 -9.61 3.98
C LEU A 204 -9.70 -9.05 4.30
N ILE A 205 -9.79 -7.73 4.54
CA ILE A 205 -11.07 -7.06 4.80
C ILE A 205 -12.05 -7.29 3.64
N TRP A 206 -11.61 -7.01 2.41
CA TRP A 206 -12.46 -7.17 1.22
C TRP A 206 -12.75 -8.63 0.88
N PHE A 207 -11.82 -9.54 1.15
CA PHE A 207 -12.04 -10.98 1.02
C PHE A 207 -13.16 -11.46 1.94
N VAL A 208 -13.13 -11.09 3.23
CA VAL A 208 -14.18 -11.42 4.18
C VAL A 208 -15.52 -10.83 3.72
N VAL A 209 -15.58 -9.57 3.29
CA VAL A 209 -16.82 -8.98 2.77
C VAL A 209 -17.34 -9.74 1.54
N GLY A 210 -16.49 -10.00 0.55
CA GLY A 210 -16.90 -10.59 -0.72
C GLY A 210 -17.22 -12.09 -0.69
N TRP A 211 -16.50 -12.84 0.15
CA TRP A 211 -16.51 -14.30 0.16
C TRP A 211 -17.15 -14.92 1.40
N TRP A 212 -17.13 -14.21 2.55
CA TRP A 212 -17.87 -14.63 3.74
C TRP A 212 -19.24 -13.98 3.81
N VAL A 213 -19.28 -12.65 3.93
CA VAL A 213 -20.53 -11.89 4.16
C VAL A 213 -21.49 -12.04 2.98
N TYR A 214 -21.04 -11.70 1.77
CA TYR A 214 -21.81 -11.82 0.52
C TYR A 214 -21.51 -13.10 -0.28
N GLY A 215 -20.86 -14.08 0.36
CA GLY A 215 -20.54 -15.37 -0.25
C GLY A 215 -21.68 -16.38 -0.17
N GLY A 216 -21.81 -17.21 -1.21
CA GLY A 216 -22.59 -18.44 -1.13
C GLY A 216 -21.84 -19.56 -0.40
N PRO A 217 -22.46 -20.74 -0.18
CA PRO A 217 -21.91 -21.81 0.65
C PRO A 217 -20.48 -22.23 0.28
N ARG A 218 -20.20 -22.39 -1.02
CA ARG A 218 -18.87 -22.78 -1.52
C ARG A 218 -17.78 -21.76 -1.20
N ARG A 219 -18.08 -20.46 -1.30
CA ARG A 219 -17.10 -19.40 -0.99
C ARG A 219 -16.85 -19.32 0.51
N ARG A 220 -17.91 -19.45 1.33
CA ARG A 220 -17.80 -19.47 2.79
C ARG A 220 -16.92 -20.62 3.28
N LEU A 221 -17.05 -21.80 2.67
CA LEU A 221 -16.21 -22.95 2.99
C LEU A 221 -14.72 -22.69 2.72
N ALA A 222 -14.39 -21.91 1.68
CA ALA A 222 -13.00 -21.57 1.35
C ALA A 222 -12.38 -20.51 2.27
N VAL A 223 -13.18 -19.71 2.99
CA VAL A 223 -12.67 -18.57 3.79
C VAL A 223 -11.79 -19.03 4.94
N ALA A 224 -12.25 -19.98 5.76
CA ALA A 224 -11.52 -20.44 6.93
C ALA A 224 -10.13 -21.01 6.58
N PRO A 225 -9.98 -21.97 5.64
CA PRO A 225 -8.66 -22.49 5.30
C PRO A 225 -7.75 -21.42 4.67
N LEU A 226 -8.28 -20.49 3.87
CA LEU A 226 -7.47 -19.43 3.28
C LEU A 226 -6.96 -18.42 4.33
N ILE A 227 -7.77 -18.09 5.35
CA ILE A 227 -7.32 -17.25 6.48
C ILE A 227 -6.26 -17.98 7.31
N ALA A 228 -6.44 -19.28 7.56
CA ALA A 228 -5.45 -20.08 8.27
C ALA A 228 -4.12 -20.15 7.51
N LEU A 229 -4.17 -20.35 6.19
CA LEU A 229 -2.99 -20.32 5.32
C LEU A 229 -2.34 -18.93 5.28
N ALA A 230 -3.13 -17.84 5.28
CA ALA A 230 -2.62 -16.48 5.32
C ALA A 230 -1.87 -16.16 6.62
N ALA A 231 -2.27 -16.76 7.74
CA ALA A 231 -1.63 -16.52 9.04
C ALA A 231 -0.13 -16.87 9.04
N VAL A 232 0.27 -17.88 8.26
CA VAL A 232 1.68 -18.31 8.16
C VAL A 232 2.59 -17.18 7.63
N PRO A 233 2.44 -16.68 6.38
CA PRO A 233 3.26 -15.59 5.91
C PRO A 233 3.02 -14.27 6.66
N ILE A 234 1.83 -14.05 7.27
CA ILE A 234 1.60 -12.88 8.12
C ILE A 234 2.55 -12.87 9.33
N VAL A 235 2.78 -14.01 9.98
CA VAL A 235 3.73 -14.10 11.10
C VAL A 235 5.16 -14.01 10.59
N TYR A 236 5.52 -14.78 9.55
CA TYR A 236 6.87 -14.77 8.98
C TYR A 236 7.26 -13.45 8.30
N SER A 237 6.30 -12.57 7.98
CA SER A 237 6.59 -11.21 7.50
C SER A 237 7.27 -10.33 8.56
N LEU A 238 7.18 -10.71 9.84
CA LEU A 238 7.72 -9.99 11.00
C LEU A 238 7.26 -8.52 11.07
N ASN A 239 6.09 -8.26 10.48
CA ASN A 239 5.64 -6.92 10.16
C ASN A 239 4.73 -6.38 11.27
N ARG A 240 5.33 -5.66 12.23
CA ARG A 240 4.62 -5.09 13.39
C ARG A 240 3.47 -4.16 13.00
N GLY A 241 3.65 -3.36 11.93
CA GLY A 241 2.59 -2.47 11.43
C GLY A 241 1.33 -3.24 11.05
N LEU A 242 1.48 -4.39 10.38
CA LEU A 242 0.39 -5.25 9.92
C LEU A 242 -0.34 -5.82 11.13
N TRP A 243 0.40 -6.33 12.12
CA TRP A 243 -0.19 -6.89 13.34
C TRP A 243 -1.00 -5.84 14.11
N ILE A 244 -0.47 -4.63 14.26
CA ILE A 244 -1.20 -3.50 14.87
C ILE A 244 -2.45 -3.17 14.04
N GLY A 245 -2.34 -3.11 12.72
CA GLY A 245 -3.48 -2.87 11.83
C GLY A 245 -4.58 -3.93 11.93
N LEU A 246 -4.22 -5.22 12.07
CA LEU A 246 -5.18 -6.30 12.33
C LEU A 246 -5.87 -6.13 13.70
N GLY A 247 -5.12 -5.74 14.73
CA GLY A 247 -5.68 -5.41 16.05
C GLY A 247 -6.67 -4.24 15.98
N VAL A 248 -6.31 -3.17 15.28
CA VAL A 248 -7.19 -2.00 15.05
C VAL A 248 -8.44 -2.41 14.25
N ALA A 249 -8.31 -3.31 13.27
CA ALA A 249 -9.45 -3.84 12.53
C ALA A 249 -10.43 -4.60 13.43
N VAL A 250 -9.93 -5.48 14.30
CA VAL A 250 -10.78 -6.20 15.28
C VAL A 250 -11.45 -5.23 16.24
N ALA A 251 -10.71 -4.26 16.80
CA ALA A 251 -11.25 -3.26 17.71
C ALA A 251 -12.34 -2.40 17.04
N TYR A 252 -12.09 -1.94 15.82
CA TYR A 252 -13.07 -1.20 15.03
C TYR A 252 -14.35 -2.02 14.80
N LEU A 253 -14.22 -3.28 14.36
CA LEU A 253 -15.38 -4.15 14.14
C LEU A 253 -16.15 -4.41 15.44
N PHE A 254 -15.45 -4.63 16.56
CA PHE A 254 -16.09 -4.81 17.86
C PHE A 254 -16.95 -3.59 18.24
N LEU A 255 -16.41 -2.38 18.06
CA LEU A 255 -17.12 -1.13 18.38
C LEU A 255 -18.29 -0.84 17.42
N ARG A 256 -18.17 -1.27 16.16
CA ARG A 256 -19.09 -0.83 15.08
C ARG A 256 -20.16 -1.84 14.72
N LEU A 257 -19.96 -3.12 15.03
CA LEU A 257 -20.92 -4.19 14.75
C LEU A 257 -21.96 -4.35 15.87
N GLY A 258 -23.15 -4.83 15.48
CA GLY A 258 -24.19 -5.25 16.43
C GLY A 258 -23.81 -6.54 17.16
N THR A 259 -24.50 -6.85 18.26
CA THR A 259 -24.16 -7.92 19.22
C THR A 259 -23.88 -9.27 18.58
N ARG A 260 -24.74 -9.74 17.66
CA ARG A 260 -24.57 -11.05 17.01
C ARG A 260 -23.27 -11.12 16.19
N ALA A 261 -22.99 -10.10 15.39
CA ALA A 261 -21.79 -10.04 14.57
C ALA A 261 -20.53 -9.82 15.44
N ARG A 262 -20.65 -9.09 16.54
CA ARG A 262 -19.59 -8.92 17.54
C ARG A 262 -19.19 -10.26 18.16
N VAL A 263 -20.16 -11.09 18.56
CA VAL A 263 -19.89 -12.44 19.09
C VAL A 263 -19.10 -13.27 18.07
N VAL A 264 -19.51 -13.26 16.79
CA VAL A 264 -18.79 -13.98 15.72
C VAL A 264 -17.34 -13.50 15.60
N VAL A 265 -17.09 -12.18 15.63
CA VAL A 265 -15.74 -11.62 15.58
C VAL A 265 -14.93 -12.02 16.82
N CYS A 266 -15.51 -11.95 18.02
CA CYS A 266 -14.84 -12.37 19.25
C CYS A 266 -14.49 -13.85 19.21
N SER A 267 -15.43 -14.72 18.83
CA SER A 267 -15.20 -16.16 18.73
C SER A 267 -14.14 -16.48 17.68
N ALA A 268 -14.20 -15.86 16.50
CA ALA A 268 -13.19 -16.07 15.46
C ALA A 268 -11.80 -15.59 15.91
N THR A 269 -11.72 -14.45 16.61
CA THR A 269 -10.47 -13.91 17.15
C THR A 269 -9.91 -14.82 18.25
N ALA A 270 -10.76 -15.30 19.16
CA ALA A 270 -10.37 -16.21 20.23
C ALA A 270 -9.88 -17.56 19.68
N CYS A 271 -10.59 -18.13 18.70
CA CYS A 271 -10.14 -19.35 18.01
C CYS A 271 -8.80 -19.12 17.29
N GLY A 272 -8.65 -18.01 16.58
CA GLY A 272 -7.39 -17.66 15.91
C GLY A 272 -6.23 -17.49 16.90
N ALA A 273 -6.46 -16.82 18.03
CA ALA A 273 -5.47 -16.65 19.10
C ALA A 273 -5.08 -18.00 19.71
N LEU A 274 -6.05 -18.86 20.01
CA LEU A 274 -5.79 -20.20 20.54
C LEU A 274 -4.93 -21.02 19.56
N VAL A 275 -5.29 -21.06 18.29
CA VAL A 275 -4.51 -21.76 17.25
C VAL A 275 -3.10 -21.18 17.16
N PHE A 276 -2.94 -19.86 17.23
CA PHE A 276 -1.64 -19.20 17.22
C PHE A 276 -0.76 -19.62 18.41
N PHE A 277 -1.28 -19.57 19.64
CA PHE A 277 -0.53 -19.95 20.85
C PHE A 277 -0.19 -21.45 20.90
N LEU A 278 -1.00 -22.30 20.28
CA LEU A 278 -0.72 -23.73 20.15
C LEU A 278 0.25 -24.06 19.00
N SER A 279 0.61 -23.07 18.18
CA SER A 279 1.48 -23.25 17.01
C SER A 279 2.92 -22.80 17.29
N PRO A 280 3.92 -23.25 16.50
CA PRO A 280 5.29 -22.75 16.62
C PRO A 280 5.45 -21.27 16.22
N LEU A 281 4.42 -20.65 15.64
CA LEU A 281 4.45 -19.25 15.20
C LEU A 281 4.65 -18.26 16.37
N GLN A 282 4.26 -18.64 17.60
CA GLN A 282 4.46 -17.77 18.77
C GLN A 282 5.95 -17.47 19.04
N ALA A 283 6.84 -18.42 18.75
CA ALA A 283 8.27 -18.25 18.97
C ALA A 283 8.84 -17.15 18.06
N MET A 284 8.37 -17.08 16.82
CA MET A 284 8.76 -16.02 15.87
C MET A 284 8.31 -14.63 16.34
N VAL A 285 7.12 -14.53 16.94
CA VAL A 285 6.63 -13.27 17.49
C VAL A 285 7.43 -12.86 18.73
N ALA A 286 7.72 -13.80 19.63
CA ALA A 286 8.56 -13.54 20.80
C ALA A 286 9.96 -13.03 20.39
N GLN A 287 10.63 -13.74 19.48
CA GLN A 287 11.93 -13.30 18.92
C GLN A 287 11.86 -11.89 18.31
N ARG A 288 10.75 -11.55 17.64
CA ARG A 288 10.58 -10.23 17.04
C ARG A 288 10.44 -9.12 18.08
N LEU A 289 9.78 -9.41 19.21
CA LEU A 289 9.62 -8.48 20.33
C LEU A 289 10.93 -8.27 21.07
N ASP A 290 11.73 -9.33 21.22
CA ASP A 290 13.02 -9.30 21.92
C ASP A 290 14.16 -8.62 21.12
N ASN A 291 13.94 -8.36 19.82
CA ASN A 291 14.92 -7.74 18.92
C ASN A 291 14.45 -6.36 18.39
N PRO A 292 14.49 -5.29 19.19
CA PRO A 292 14.02 -3.96 18.79
C PRO A 292 14.98 -3.17 17.87
N HIS A 293 16.01 -3.81 17.30
CA HIS A 293 17.18 -3.25 16.57
C HIS A 293 16.95 -2.19 15.47
N SER A 294 15.71 -1.81 15.15
CA SER A 294 15.35 -0.84 14.11
C SER A 294 14.83 0.50 14.65
N ASN A 295 14.75 0.70 15.97
CA ASN A 295 14.14 1.91 16.53
C ASN A 295 15.05 3.15 16.40
N ASP A 296 16.36 3.02 16.60
CA ASP A 296 17.28 4.16 16.62
C ASP A 296 17.51 4.76 15.22
N ILE A 297 17.69 3.90 14.21
CA ILE A 297 17.78 4.33 12.80
C ILE A 297 16.50 5.08 12.40
N ARG A 298 15.34 4.54 12.77
CA ARG A 298 14.04 5.13 12.43
C ARG A 298 13.80 6.44 13.17
N ALA A 299 14.22 6.53 14.43
CA ALA A 299 14.13 7.77 15.19
C ALA A 299 14.97 8.88 14.53
N PHE A 300 16.18 8.54 14.08
CA PHE A 300 17.05 9.46 13.34
C PHE A 300 16.44 9.89 12.00
N THR A 301 16.01 8.95 11.15
CA THR A 301 15.47 9.28 9.83
C THR A 301 14.18 10.10 9.95
N VAL A 302 13.34 9.82 10.94
CA VAL A 302 12.13 10.62 11.22
C VAL A 302 12.49 12.03 11.67
N SER A 303 13.39 12.20 12.64
CA SER A 303 13.76 13.54 13.12
C SER A 303 14.42 14.38 12.02
N ALA A 304 15.34 13.78 11.25
CA ALA A 304 15.97 14.44 10.11
C ALA A 304 14.97 14.78 8.99
N THR A 305 13.98 13.92 8.73
CA THR A 305 12.91 14.21 7.77
C THR A 305 12.07 15.42 8.22
N VAL A 306 11.73 15.50 9.50
CA VAL A 306 10.96 16.64 10.04
C VAL A 306 11.79 17.94 10.00
N ALA A 307 13.07 17.88 10.35
CA ALA A 307 13.97 19.02 10.27
C ALA A 307 14.10 19.54 8.82
N ALA A 308 14.32 18.64 7.85
CA ALA A 308 14.35 18.98 6.43
C ALA A 308 13.01 19.54 5.94
N ALA A 309 11.87 18.96 6.33
CA ALA A 309 10.56 19.51 5.98
C ALA A 309 10.36 20.94 6.53
N GLY A 310 11.00 21.27 7.66
CA GLY A 310 11.00 22.60 8.26
C GLY A 310 11.59 23.71 7.37
N THR A 311 12.52 23.38 6.48
CA THR A 311 13.16 24.34 5.57
C THR A 311 12.41 24.57 4.26
N SER A 312 11.48 23.68 3.90
CA SER A 312 10.51 23.87 2.79
C SER A 312 9.10 23.43 3.21
N PRO A 313 8.44 24.19 4.10
CA PRO A 313 7.22 23.72 4.78
C PRO A 313 5.97 23.66 3.88
N VAL A 314 5.96 24.40 2.77
CA VAL A 314 4.76 24.52 1.91
C VAL A 314 4.80 23.52 0.76
N ILE A 315 5.92 23.44 0.04
CA ILE A 315 6.01 22.65 -1.20
C ILE A 315 6.97 21.46 -1.08
N GLY A 316 7.81 21.38 -0.05
CA GLY A 316 8.81 20.31 0.09
C GLY A 316 9.87 20.34 -1.01
N TYR A 317 10.53 19.19 -1.22
CA TYR A 317 11.69 19.01 -2.11
C TYR A 317 11.40 18.19 -3.37
N GLY A 318 10.13 17.83 -3.61
CA GLY A 318 9.66 17.00 -4.73
C GLY A 318 10.09 15.53 -4.67
N ASN A 319 11.21 15.21 -4.04
CA ASN A 319 11.74 13.85 -3.91
C ASN A 319 12.48 13.68 -2.57
N THR A 320 12.80 12.44 -2.19
CA THR A 320 13.56 12.11 -0.99
C THR A 320 15.00 12.63 -1.07
N ARG A 321 15.70 12.69 0.07
CA ARG A 321 17.12 13.09 0.17
C ARG A 321 17.89 12.11 1.04
N ASN A 322 19.21 12.02 0.87
CA ASN A 322 20.06 11.23 1.75
C ASN A 322 20.63 12.14 2.84
N ALA A 323 20.48 11.76 4.11
CA ALA A 323 20.99 12.55 5.24
C ALA A 323 22.48 12.28 5.49
N THR A 324 23.25 13.33 5.79
CA THR A 324 24.61 13.19 6.31
C THR A 324 24.57 12.68 7.75
N GLY A 325 25.51 11.79 8.10
CA GLY A 325 25.49 11.13 9.39
C GLY A 325 24.46 10.02 9.49
N ASN A 326 24.39 9.41 10.67
CA ASN A 326 23.69 8.18 10.96
C ASN A 326 23.45 8.09 12.50
N HIS A 327 22.64 7.15 12.99
CA HIS A 327 22.32 7.00 14.42
C HIS A 327 23.54 6.76 15.37
N ARG A 328 24.75 6.57 14.82
CA ARG A 328 26.02 6.34 15.52
C ARG A 328 27.12 7.35 15.17
N THR A 329 27.02 8.09 14.06
CA THR A 329 28.03 9.08 13.63
C THR A 329 27.36 10.30 13.01
N VAL A 330 27.82 11.49 13.34
CA VAL A 330 27.25 12.75 12.80
C VAL A 330 27.85 13.10 11.43
N THR A 331 28.98 12.48 11.05
CA THR A 331 29.83 12.96 9.95
C THR A 331 29.87 12.06 8.72
N THR A 332 29.34 10.84 8.76
CA THR A 332 29.50 9.86 7.67
C THR A 332 28.14 9.35 7.15
N GLY A 333 27.89 9.53 5.84
CA GLY A 333 26.78 8.93 5.10
C GLY A 333 27.18 7.60 4.43
N LYS A 334 26.34 7.08 3.51
CA LYS A 334 26.72 5.90 2.70
C LYS A 334 27.85 6.29 1.75
N THR A 335 28.98 5.60 1.86
CA THR A 335 30.13 5.77 0.97
C THR A 335 30.58 4.42 0.43
N ASP A 336 31.36 4.40 -0.64
CA ASP A 336 31.90 3.17 -1.23
C ASP A 336 32.73 2.32 -0.25
N TRP A 337 33.28 2.96 0.80
CA TRP A 337 34.08 2.30 1.83
C TRP A 337 33.30 1.97 3.11
N CYS A 338 32.07 2.46 3.27
CA CYS A 338 31.22 2.14 4.41
C CYS A 338 29.72 2.04 4.02
N ASP A 339 29.35 0.89 3.46
CA ASP A 339 27.96 0.58 3.11
C ASP A 339 27.01 0.59 4.32
N THR A 340 27.52 0.22 5.50
CA THR A 340 26.76 0.17 6.76
C THR A 340 26.63 1.53 7.44
N CYS A 341 27.39 2.53 7.00
CA CYS A 341 27.26 3.91 7.48
C CYS A 341 26.00 4.60 6.92
N GLY A 342 25.42 4.06 5.86
CA GLY A 342 24.21 4.57 5.22
C GLY A 342 22.90 4.26 5.96
N HIS A 343 21.90 5.08 5.72
CA HIS A 343 20.51 4.86 6.11
C HIS A 343 19.58 4.96 4.89
N PRO A 344 18.36 4.40 4.97
CA PRO A 344 17.36 4.64 3.95
C PRO A 344 17.15 6.15 3.72
N PRO A 345 16.82 6.58 2.49
CA PRO A 345 16.57 7.99 2.19
C PRO A 345 15.52 8.59 3.14
N LEU A 346 15.68 9.87 3.49
CA LEU A 346 14.70 10.61 4.27
C LEU A 346 13.33 10.53 3.61
N GLY A 347 12.31 10.24 4.42
CA GLY A 347 10.95 10.00 3.96
C GLY A 347 10.62 8.56 3.50
N SER A 348 11.55 7.61 3.53
CA SER A 348 11.27 6.21 3.14
C SER A 348 10.61 5.35 4.23
N ASP A 349 10.55 5.83 5.47
CA ASP A 349 10.00 5.09 6.61
C ASP A 349 8.47 5.06 6.69
N GLY A 350 7.78 5.75 5.79
CA GLY A 350 6.34 5.96 5.89
C GLY A 350 5.82 7.02 4.93
N GLN A 351 4.59 6.88 4.48
CA GLN A 351 3.91 7.83 3.60
C GLN A 351 3.85 9.25 4.20
N LEU A 352 3.70 9.39 5.53
CA LEU A 352 3.72 10.70 6.18
C LEU A 352 5.06 11.38 5.99
N TRP A 353 6.14 10.67 6.32
CA TRP A 353 7.51 11.17 6.22
C TRP A 353 7.85 11.48 4.76
N HIS A 354 7.41 10.64 3.84
CA HIS A 354 7.52 10.88 2.40
C HIS A 354 6.83 12.18 2.00
N LEU A 355 5.59 12.41 2.44
CA LEU A 355 4.85 13.63 2.12
C LEU A 355 5.47 14.87 2.75
N LEU A 356 5.98 14.78 3.98
CA LEU A 356 6.64 15.91 4.65
C LEU A 356 7.87 16.37 3.88
N ILE A 357 8.76 15.46 3.49
CA ILE A 357 9.97 15.86 2.75
C ILE A 357 9.66 16.25 1.31
N THR A 358 8.74 15.55 0.63
CA THR A 358 8.50 15.78 -0.80
C THR A 358 7.51 16.90 -1.08
N GLN A 359 6.48 17.08 -0.24
CA GLN A 359 5.35 17.99 -0.46
C GLN A 359 5.12 18.97 0.71
N GLY A 360 6.01 19.00 1.69
CA GLY A 360 5.88 19.86 2.88
C GLY A 360 4.74 19.45 3.81
N PHE A 361 4.54 20.26 4.86
CA PHE A 361 3.44 20.09 5.80
C PHE A 361 2.08 20.28 5.13
N VAL A 362 1.98 21.16 4.12
CA VAL A 362 0.73 21.40 3.40
C VAL A 362 0.32 20.16 2.61
N GLY A 363 1.23 19.51 1.88
CA GLY A 363 0.93 18.27 1.17
C GLY A 363 0.53 17.14 2.12
N ALA A 364 1.24 16.97 3.23
CA ALA A 364 0.87 16.01 4.27
C ALA A 364 -0.53 16.29 4.86
N ALA A 365 -0.85 17.55 5.16
CA ALA A 365 -2.15 17.94 5.68
C ALA A 365 -3.28 17.68 4.67
N LEU A 366 -3.07 17.97 3.38
CA LEU A 366 -4.05 17.70 2.32
C LEU A 366 -4.33 16.20 2.18
N TYR A 367 -3.30 15.36 2.25
CA TYR A 367 -3.45 13.91 2.24
C TYR A 367 -4.27 13.41 3.44
N VAL A 368 -3.92 13.85 4.65
CA VAL A 368 -4.67 13.49 5.87
C VAL A 368 -6.11 14.00 5.81
N ALA A 369 -6.32 15.24 5.36
CA ALA A 369 -7.64 15.85 5.22
C ALA A 369 -8.53 15.08 4.22
N PHE A 370 -7.94 14.54 3.15
CA PHE A 370 -8.66 13.71 2.19
C PHE A 370 -9.23 12.43 2.83
N PHE A 371 -8.38 11.65 3.50
CA PHE A 371 -8.79 10.38 4.12
C PHE A 371 -9.67 10.58 5.35
N THR A 372 -9.36 11.55 6.22
CA THR A 372 -10.22 11.90 7.37
C THR A 372 -11.58 12.42 6.91
N GLY A 373 -11.61 13.23 5.85
CA GLY A 373 -12.84 13.66 5.19
C GLY A 373 -13.66 12.49 4.64
N ALA A 374 -13.01 11.48 4.07
CA ALA A 374 -13.67 10.26 3.59
C ALA A 374 -14.28 9.45 4.74
N ILE A 375 -13.54 9.27 5.85
CA ILE A 375 -14.03 8.64 7.09
C ILE A 375 -15.26 9.38 7.59
N ARG A 376 -15.17 10.69 7.77
CA ARG A 376 -16.26 11.51 8.32
C ARG A 376 -17.54 11.38 7.48
N ARG A 377 -17.42 11.46 6.15
CA ARG A 377 -18.56 11.37 5.22
C ARG A 377 -19.25 10.01 5.26
N HIS A 378 -18.49 8.93 5.38
CA HIS A 378 -19.03 7.57 5.34
C HIS A 378 -19.15 6.92 6.72
N TRP A 379 -18.89 7.65 7.80
CA TRP A 379 -18.91 7.11 9.16
C TRP A 379 -20.27 6.53 9.54
N HIS A 380 -21.37 7.08 9.05
CA HIS A 380 -22.71 6.58 9.38
C HIS A 380 -23.13 5.37 8.55
N ASP A 381 -22.39 5.00 7.50
CA ASP A 381 -22.70 3.85 6.66
C ASP A 381 -22.40 2.55 7.41
N ARG A 382 -23.46 1.81 7.73
CA ARG A 382 -23.42 0.51 8.44
C ARG A 382 -23.50 -0.69 7.51
N SER A 383 -23.56 -0.48 6.20
CA SER A 383 -23.45 -1.58 5.25
C SER A 383 -22.08 -2.26 5.37
N PRO A 384 -21.94 -3.55 5.05
CA PRO A 384 -20.64 -4.23 5.03
C PRO A 384 -19.57 -3.52 4.19
N ILE A 385 -19.95 -2.91 3.06
CA ILE A 385 -19.04 -2.13 2.21
C ILE A 385 -18.64 -0.82 2.89
N GLY A 386 -19.60 -0.11 3.49
CA GLY A 386 -19.34 1.12 4.27
C GLY A 386 -18.40 0.88 5.44
N LEU A 387 -18.67 -0.15 6.24
CA LEU A 387 -17.82 -0.53 7.38
C LEU A 387 -16.40 -0.88 6.95
N ALA A 388 -16.25 -1.70 5.91
CA ALA A 388 -14.95 -2.11 5.37
C ALA A 388 -14.17 -0.94 4.77
N GLY A 389 -14.82 -0.12 3.94
CA GLY A 389 -14.16 1.02 3.32
C GLY A 389 -13.70 2.05 4.35
N VAL A 390 -14.53 2.38 5.36
CA VAL A 390 -14.14 3.29 6.46
C VAL A 390 -12.97 2.72 7.24
N LEU A 391 -12.98 1.42 7.53
CA LEU A 391 -11.85 0.74 8.18
C LEU A 391 -10.57 0.89 7.35
N VAL A 392 -10.62 0.69 6.03
CA VAL A 392 -9.45 0.87 5.16
C VAL A 392 -8.94 2.31 5.23
N MET A 393 -9.81 3.33 5.23
CA MET A 393 -9.35 4.73 5.36
C MET A 393 -8.67 4.99 6.72
N ILE A 394 -9.16 4.39 7.81
CA ILE A 394 -8.52 4.46 9.13
C ILE A 394 -7.15 3.78 9.08
N LEU A 395 -7.06 2.59 8.46
CA LEU A 395 -5.80 1.88 8.32
C LEU A 395 -4.82 2.63 7.43
N THR A 396 -5.26 3.35 6.39
CA THR A 396 -4.38 4.23 5.61
C THR A 396 -3.73 5.30 6.48
N LEU A 397 -4.49 5.93 7.39
CA LEU A 397 -3.97 6.94 8.33
C LEU A 397 -3.09 6.33 9.43
N LEU A 398 -3.28 5.06 9.78
CA LEU A 398 -2.37 4.34 10.67
C LEU A 398 -1.06 3.98 9.95
N TYR A 399 -1.19 3.42 8.74
CA TYR A 399 -0.06 2.90 7.98
C TYR A 399 0.85 3.97 7.44
N MET A 400 0.37 5.20 7.21
CA MET A 400 1.23 6.29 6.75
C MET A 400 2.42 6.59 7.67
N PHE A 401 2.35 6.24 8.96
CA PHE A 401 3.47 6.40 9.88
C PHE A 401 4.54 5.31 9.72
N VAL A 402 4.17 4.16 9.17
CA VAL A 402 5.02 2.96 9.19
C VAL A 402 5.33 2.32 7.83
N TYR A 403 4.53 2.63 6.80
CA TYR A 403 4.67 2.14 5.44
C TYR A 403 4.63 3.29 4.45
N ASP A 404 5.53 3.27 3.48
CA ASP A 404 5.32 4.01 2.24
C ASP A 404 4.09 3.41 1.54
N GLY A 405 3.11 4.27 1.23
CA GLY A 405 1.85 3.86 0.63
C GLY A 405 1.97 3.67 -0.87
N LEU A 406 2.99 4.25 -1.51
CA LEU A 406 3.33 3.97 -2.90
C LEU A 406 4.00 2.58 -2.96
N VAL A 407 3.74 1.70 -3.93
CA VAL A 407 3.04 1.85 -5.22
C VAL A 407 1.68 1.13 -5.20
N THR A 408 1.67 -0.09 -4.67
CA THR A 408 0.48 -0.95 -4.66
C THR A 408 -0.51 -0.68 -3.52
N PRO A 409 -0.09 -0.33 -2.27
CA PRO A 409 -1.04 -0.07 -1.19
C PRO A 409 -2.01 1.07 -1.47
N LEU A 410 -1.49 2.19 -1.97
CA LEU A 410 -2.31 3.37 -2.27
C LEU A 410 -3.35 3.08 -3.35
N SER A 411 -3.03 2.18 -4.30
CA SER A 411 -4.00 1.68 -5.28
C SER A 411 -5.17 0.99 -4.58
N LEU A 412 -4.91 0.09 -3.64
CA LEU A 412 -5.95 -0.62 -2.90
C LEU A 412 -6.74 0.30 -1.96
N TYR A 413 -6.07 1.28 -1.32
CA TYR A 413 -6.74 2.29 -0.52
C TYR A 413 -7.72 3.10 -1.37
N LEU A 414 -7.30 3.54 -2.56
CA LEU A 414 -8.14 4.37 -3.43
C LEU A 414 -9.23 3.58 -4.16
N ILE A 415 -9.02 2.29 -4.45
CA ILE A 415 -10.11 1.39 -4.86
C ILE A 415 -11.16 1.26 -3.73
N SER A 416 -10.70 1.16 -2.48
CA SER A 416 -11.59 1.11 -1.30
C SER A 416 -12.38 2.41 -1.14
N PHE A 417 -11.73 3.56 -1.36
CA PHE A 417 -12.40 4.86 -1.42
C PHE A 417 -13.42 4.95 -2.56
N ALA A 418 -13.10 4.45 -3.75
CA ALA A 418 -14.04 4.41 -4.87
C ALA A 418 -15.25 3.52 -4.56
N LEU A 419 -15.07 2.40 -3.86
CA LEU A 419 -16.17 1.56 -3.37
C LEU A 419 -17.08 2.32 -2.38
N LEU A 420 -16.50 3.07 -1.42
CA LEU A 420 -17.28 3.93 -0.52
C LEU A 420 -18.11 4.96 -1.28
N TRP A 421 -17.49 5.65 -2.23
CA TRP A 421 -18.16 6.66 -3.03
C TRP A 421 -19.32 6.06 -3.85
N ARG A 422 -19.09 4.92 -4.50
CA ARG A 422 -20.14 4.18 -5.21
C ARG A 422 -21.28 3.76 -4.29
N ASN A 423 -20.96 3.31 -3.08
CA ASN A 423 -21.95 2.89 -2.10
C ASN A 423 -22.82 4.06 -1.61
N GLY A 424 -22.20 5.22 -1.33
CA GLY A 424 -22.91 6.44 -0.96
C GLY A 424 -23.89 6.92 -2.04
N MET A 425 -23.51 6.83 -3.31
CA MET A 425 -24.40 7.16 -4.44
C MET A 425 -25.60 6.21 -4.53
N ALA A 426 -25.43 4.93 -4.22
CA ALA A 426 -26.53 3.96 -4.22
C ALA A 426 -27.47 4.12 -3.00
N GLY A 427 -26.94 4.58 -1.87
CA GLY A 427 -27.67 4.77 -0.61
C GLY A 427 -28.26 6.16 -0.38
N GLY A 428 -28.15 7.09 -1.34
CA GLY A 428 -28.67 8.46 -1.21
C GLY A 428 -27.89 9.38 -0.24
N VAL A 429 -26.76 8.91 0.29
CA VAL A 429 -25.85 9.73 1.10
C VAL A 429 -24.95 10.49 0.13
N THR A 430 -25.43 11.62 -0.37
CA THR A 430 -24.57 12.57 -1.07
C THR A 430 -23.90 13.48 -0.08
#